data_AF-A0A812IMG1-F1
#
_entry.id   AF-A0A812IMG1-F1
#
_cell.length_a   1.000
_cell.length_b   1.000
_cell.length_c   1.000
_cell.angle_alpha   90.00
_cell.angle_beta   90.00
_cell.angle_gamma   90.00
#
_symmetry.space_group_name_H-M   'P 1'
#
loop_
_entity.id
_entity.type
_entity.pdbx_description
1 polymer ?
#
loop_
_entity_poly.entity_id
_entity_poly.type
_entity_poly.pdbx_seq_one_letter_code
_entity_poly.pdbx_strand_id
1 'polypeptide(L)'
;MIDACASCVLMDAKSLEAEHVEHALRLQNLQTAGEEQEAADEIRMHDAQLERLRLRALLERYTERQPKAEELAERYEAEIDQLSEEQRQLQEENTLLAHKDAIAMDLLDDGTPCSRTSGSRTSRSLGRVGASPSRVAIRRTHNQAKERRQCEAKLMALRRRTQVNEWYLSRLKVELRDVSRSLQGRENHLREMRERFDAAEEQRHRLAEERNRTERQLASEREELVQLHKEALTLREACYLPAQLKKKSSTLMKFLEEGGRLKTEKHLRGREAVAKLYQSVAQKAPELQASAGRVKSEMDLAFKRYQELQQQHSRSLQLFHLTLARGALSSPGAQKSV
;
A
#
# COMPACT_ATOMS: atom_id res chain seq x y z
N MET A 1 31.80 -8.95 -121.94
CA MET A 1 31.50 -10.07 -121.02
C MET A 1 32.15 -9.83 -119.65
N ILE A 2 32.02 -8.62 -119.07
CA ILE A 2 32.57 -8.27 -117.73
C ILE A 2 31.55 -7.47 -116.88
N ASP A 3 30.53 -6.82 -117.47
CA ASP A 3 29.60 -5.95 -116.70
C ASP A 3 28.55 -6.66 -115.82
N ALA A 4 28.33 -7.97 -115.99
CA ALA A 4 27.38 -8.70 -115.14
C ALA A 4 27.92 -9.00 -113.74
N CYS A 5 29.25 -9.03 -113.56
CA CYS A 5 29.88 -9.35 -112.27
C CYS A 5 29.86 -8.15 -111.31
N ALA A 6 29.99 -6.92 -111.83
CA ALA A 6 29.92 -5.71 -111.01
C ALA A 6 28.51 -5.44 -110.46
N SER A 7 27.45 -5.79 -111.21
CA SER A 7 26.06 -5.60 -110.79
C SER A 7 25.63 -6.58 -109.68
N CYS A 8 26.12 -7.83 -109.69
CA CYS A 8 25.89 -8.77 -108.59
C CYS A 8 26.60 -8.30 -107.31
N VAL A 9 27.88 -7.90 -107.41
CA VAL A 9 28.64 -7.44 -106.23
C VAL A 9 28.05 -6.14 -105.64
N LEU A 10 27.50 -5.25 -106.46
CA LEU A 10 26.81 -4.03 -105.99
C LEU A 10 25.42 -4.30 -105.38
N MET A 11 24.70 -5.32 -105.85
CA MET A 11 23.42 -5.75 -105.26
C MET A 11 23.65 -6.44 -103.91
N ASP A 12 24.68 -7.30 -103.81
CA ASP A 12 25.07 -7.95 -102.56
C ASP A 12 25.57 -6.92 -101.55
N ALA A 13 26.35 -5.91 -101.97
CA ALA A 13 26.79 -4.81 -101.11
C ALA A 13 25.62 -3.96 -100.59
N LYS A 14 24.62 -3.65 -101.43
CA LYS A 14 23.40 -2.92 -101.01
C LYS A 14 22.49 -3.74 -100.12
N SER A 15 22.40 -5.05 -100.33
CA SER A 15 21.67 -5.98 -99.46
C SER A 15 22.33 -6.05 -98.08
N LEU A 16 23.65 -6.17 -98.04
CA LEU A 16 24.43 -6.10 -96.80
C LEU A 16 24.26 -4.75 -96.09
N GLU A 17 24.30 -3.63 -96.82
CA GLU A 17 24.03 -2.30 -96.25
C GLU A 17 22.61 -2.18 -95.67
N ALA A 18 21.59 -2.72 -96.35
CA ALA A 18 20.21 -2.73 -95.86
C ALA A 18 20.05 -3.61 -94.60
N GLU A 19 20.67 -4.79 -94.58
CA GLU A 19 20.71 -5.67 -93.41
C GLU A 19 21.46 -5.03 -92.24
N HIS A 20 22.55 -4.30 -92.49
CA HIS A 20 23.27 -3.55 -91.47
C HIS A 20 22.42 -2.40 -90.90
N VAL A 21 21.66 -1.69 -91.73
CA VAL A 21 20.73 -0.64 -91.29
C VAL A 21 19.56 -1.22 -90.50
N GLU A 22 18.97 -2.33 -90.95
CA GLU A 22 17.90 -3.01 -90.22
C GLU A 22 18.38 -3.56 -88.87
N HIS A 23 19.58 -4.15 -88.84
CA HIS A 23 20.21 -4.61 -87.60
C HIS A 23 20.52 -3.43 -86.66
N ALA A 24 21.01 -2.30 -87.19
CA ALA A 24 21.25 -1.08 -86.40
C ALA A 24 19.96 -0.50 -85.82
N LEU A 25 18.87 -0.43 -86.60
CA LEU A 25 17.55 0.00 -86.12
C LEU A 25 16.99 -0.97 -85.08
N ARG A 26 17.18 -2.27 -85.26
CA ARG A 26 16.75 -3.29 -84.29
C ARG A 26 17.53 -3.17 -82.97
N LEU A 27 18.85 -2.96 -83.04
CA LEU A 27 19.67 -2.69 -81.85
C LEU A 27 19.23 -1.39 -81.16
N GLN A 28 18.93 -0.34 -81.93
CA GLN A 28 18.44 0.93 -81.39
C GLN A 28 17.07 0.77 -80.70
N ASN A 29 16.13 0.04 -81.29
CA ASN A 29 14.81 -0.23 -80.69
C ASN A 29 14.93 -1.10 -79.42
N LEU A 30 15.88 -2.05 -79.39
CA LEU A 30 16.16 -2.84 -78.19
C LEU A 30 16.82 -1.99 -77.09
N GLN A 31 17.68 -1.04 -77.47
CA GLN A 31 18.26 -0.07 -76.54
C GLN A 31 17.18 0.84 -75.96
N THR A 32 16.29 1.42 -76.79
CA THR A 32 15.21 2.29 -76.31
C THR A 32 14.20 1.53 -75.45
N ALA A 33 13.85 0.29 -75.80
CA ALA A 33 12.99 -0.55 -74.97
C ALA A 33 13.66 -0.92 -73.64
N GLY A 34 14.98 -1.10 -73.63
CA GLY A 34 15.77 -1.28 -72.41
C GLY A 34 15.73 -0.05 -71.51
N GLU A 35 15.96 1.14 -72.08
CA GLU A 35 15.89 2.43 -71.38
C GLU A 35 14.47 2.72 -70.84
N GLU A 36 13.42 2.42 -71.60
CA GLU A 36 12.02 2.56 -71.15
C GLU A 36 11.69 1.60 -70.00
N GLN A 37 12.22 0.37 -70.05
CA GLN A 37 12.02 -0.61 -68.99
C GLN A 37 12.78 -0.23 -67.72
N GLU A 38 14.03 0.25 -67.85
CA GLU A 38 14.81 0.79 -66.73
C GLU A 38 14.10 1.99 -66.09
N ALA A 39 13.59 2.93 -66.90
CA ALA A 39 12.81 4.06 -66.41
C ALA A 39 11.50 3.62 -65.72
N ALA A 40 10.80 2.63 -66.25
CA ALA A 40 9.59 2.10 -65.64
C ALA A 40 9.89 1.44 -64.28
N ASP A 41 11.01 0.73 -64.16
CA ASP A 41 11.42 0.09 -62.92
C ASP A 41 11.92 1.11 -61.88
N GLU A 42 12.58 2.20 -62.31
CA GLU A 42 12.90 3.34 -61.45
C GLU A 42 11.65 4.04 -60.91
N ILE A 43 10.65 4.28 -61.76
CA ILE A 43 9.36 4.86 -61.35
C ILE A 43 8.69 3.97 -60.30
N ARG A 44 8.60 2.66 -60.55
CA ARG A 44 8.03 1.69 -59.59
C ARG A 44 8.76 1.70 -58.25
N MET A 45 10.10 1.79 -58.28
CA MET A 45 10.90 1.87 -57.07
C MET A 45 10.62 3.16 -56.29
N HIS A 46 10.49 4.30 -56.96
CA HIS A 46 10.12 5.56 -56.33
C HIS A 46 8.69 5.54 -55.77
N ASP A 47 7.74 4.97 -56.49
CA ASP A 47 6.36 4.82 -56.02
C ASP A 47 6.31 3.96 -54.74
N ALA A 48 7.03 2.83 -54.72
CA ALA A 48 7.13 1.98 -53.55
C ALA A 48 7.78 2.71 -52.35
N GLN A 49 8.80 3.55 -52.60
CA GLN A 49 9.41 4.38 -51.56
C GLN A 49 8.42 5.43 -51.02
N LEU A 50 7.65 6.08 -51.89
CA LEU A 50 6.63 7.04 -51.51
C LEU A 50 5.51 6.40 -50.68
N GLU A 51 5.04 5.22 -51.08
CA GLU A 51 4.07 4.45 -50.30
C GLU A 51 4.61 4.10 -48.91
N ARG A 52 5.86 3.64 -48.83
CA ARG A 52 6.50 3.33 -47.55
C ARG A 52 6.59 4.56 -46.64
N LEU A 53 6.92 5.73 -47.19
CA LEU A 53 6.95 6.99 -46.43
C LEU A 53 5.55 7.40 -45.95
N ARG A 54 4.53 7.27 -46.82
CA ARG A 54 3.13 7.55 -46.46
C ARG A 54 2.64 6.65 -45.33
N LEU A 55 2.91 5.35 -45.41
CA LEU A 55 2.54 4.37 -44.38
C LEU A 55 3.25 4.64 -43.05
N ARG A 56 4.55 4.99 -43.08
CA ARG A 56 5.28 5.38 -41.86
C ARG A 56 4.69 6.62 -41.20
N ALA A 57 4.45 7.68 -41.97
CA ALA A 57 3.84 8.90 -41.46
C ALA A 57 2.43 8.64 -40.88
N LEU A 58 1.67 7.71 -41.46
CA LEU A 58 0.36 7.31 -40.97
C LEU A 58 0.45 6.53 -39.66
N LEU A 59 1.42 5.61 -39.54
CA LEU A 59 1.67 4.86 -38.30
C LEU A 59 2.11 5.79 -37.16
N GLU A 60 3.02 6.74 -37.43
CA GLU A 60 3.45 7.75 -36.46
C GLU A 60 2.25 8.56 -35.93
N ARG A 61 1.37 9.03 -36.83
CA ARG A 61 0.13 9.71 -36.45
C ARG A 61 -0.78 8.84 -35.58
N TYR A 62 -0.86 7.54 -35.84
CA TYR A 62 -1.67 6.62 -35.04
C TYR A 62 -1.06 6.31 -33.67
N THR A 63 0.26 6.42 -33.53
CA THR A 63 0.91 6.36 -32.21
C THR A 63 0.60 7.61 -31.37
N GLU A 64 0.55 8.80 -32.00
CA GLU A 64 0.22 10.06 -31.34
C GLU A 64 -1.27 10.18 -31.01
N ARG A 65 -2.14 9.76 -31.94
CA ARG A 65 -3.59 9.75 -31.79
C ARG A 65 -4.17 8.55 -32.51
N GLN A 66 -4.60 7.56 -31.74
CA GLN A 66 -5.34 6.43 -32.30
C GLN A 66 -6.64 6.95 -32.94
N PRO A 67 -6.93 6.57 -34.19
CA PRO A 67 -8.14 7.01 -34.86
C PRO A 67 -9.33 6.40 -34.13
N LYS A 68 -10.37 7.22 -33.90
CA LYS A 68 -11.60 6.71 -33.31
C LYS A 68 -12.30 5.79 -34.31
N ALA A 69 -13.00 4.77 -33.81
CA ALA A 69 -13.78 3.86 -34.66
C ALA A 69 -14.78 4.62 -35.55
N GLU A 70 -15.36 5.69 -35.03
CA GLU A 70 -16.25 6.61 -35.75
C GLU A 70 -15.52 7.32 -36.91
N GLU A 71 -14.31 7.84 -36.68
CA GLU A 71 -13.52 8.53 -37.70
C GLU A 71 -13.08 7.58 -38.83
N LEU A 72 -12.79 6.30 -38.51
CA LEU A 72 -12.51 5.29 -39.53
C LEU A 72 -13.76 4.89 -40.31
N ALA A 73 -14.90 4.72 -39.61
CA ALA A 73 -16.17 4.42 -40.25
C ALA A 73 -16.58 5.53 -41.22
N GLU A 74 -16.46 6.80 -40.83
CA GLU A 74 -16.74 7.96 -41.69
C GLU A 74 -15.84 7.99 -42.94
N ARG A 75 -14.55 7.64 -42.80
CA ARG A 75 -13.62 7.57 -43.94
C ARG A 75 -13.99 6.47 -44.91
N TYR A 76 -14.28 5.27 -44.43
CA TYR A 76 -14.70 4.17 -45.28
C TYR A 76 -16.09 4.40 -45.88
N GLU A 77 -17.00 5.05 -45.16
CA GLU A 77 -18.28 5.49 -45.73
C GLU A 77 -18.06 6.47 -46.89
N ALA A 78 -17.20 7.48 -46.72
CA ALA A 78 -16.85 8.42 -47.78
C ALA A 78 -16.16 7.76 -48.98
N GLU A 79 -15.25 6.82 -48.75
CA GLU A 79 -14.57 6.07 -49.81
C GLU A 79 -15.56 5.18 -50.58
N ILE A 80 -16.48 4.50 -49.88
CA ILE A 80 -17.51 3.70 -50.54
C ILE A 80 -18.48 4.59 -51.32
N ASP A 81 -18.82 5.77 -50.80
CA ASP A 81 -19.67 6.73 -51.52
C ASP A 81 -18.96 7.21 -52.80
N GLN A 82 -17.68 7.54 -52.74
CA GLN A 82 -16.87 7.91 -53.92
C GLN A 82 -16.83 6.78 -54.95
N LEU A 83 -16.49 5.56 -54.54
CA LEU A 83 -16.44 4.39 -55.44
C LEU A 83 -17.83 4.07 -56.03
N SER A 84 -18.90 4.27 -55.25
CA SER A 84 -20.28 4.09 -55.72
C SER A 84 -20.65 5.16 -56.75
N GLU A 85 -20.16 6.39 -56.59
CA GLU A 85 -20.34 7.46 -57.57
C GLU A 85 -19.58 7.20 -58.87
N GLU A 86 -18.32 6.75 -58.79
CA GLU A 86 -17.50 6.36 -59.94
C GLU A 86 -18.14 5.17 -60.69
N GLN A 87 -18.57 4.14 -59.97
CA GLN A 87 -19.29 3.01 -60.56
C GLN A 87 -20.58 3.47 -61.27
N ARG A 88 -21.31 4.41 -60.67
CA ARG A 88 -22.51 5.00 -61.29
C ARG A 88 -22.16 5.78 -62.55
N GLN A 89 -21.12 6.60 -62.54
CA GLN A 89 -20.68 7.36 -63.72
C GLN A 89 -20.32 6.42 -64.86
N LEU A 90 -19.55 5.37 -64.58
CA LEU A 90 -19.20 4.33 -65.56
C LEU A 90 -20.42 3.59 -66.09
N GLN A 91 -21.43 3.33 -65.25
CA GLN A 91 -22.70 2.75 -65.70
C GLN A 91 -23.48 3.73 -66.59
N GLU A 92 -23.56 5.02 -66.22
CA GLU A 92 -24.21 6.05 -67.03
C GLU A 92 -23.51 6.18 -68.40
N GLU A 93 -22.18 6.24 -68.43
CA GLU A 93 -21.38 6.26 -69.66
C GLU A 93 -21.60 5.02 -70.52
N ASN A 94 -21.56 3.82 -69.93
CA ASN A 94 -21.83 2.57 -70.65
C ASN A 94 -23.25 2.52 -71.22
N THR A 95 -24.27 2.97 -70.47
CA THR A 95 -25.64 3.04 -71.00
C THR A 95 -25.77 4.06 -72.14
N LEU A 96 -25.09 5.20 -72.05
CA LEU A 96 -25.06 6.21 -73.10
C LEU A 96 -24.34 5.71 -74.36
N LEU A 97 -23.24 4.97 -74.21
CA LEU A 97 -22.53 4.33 -75.31
C LEU A 97 -23.43 3.26 -75.97
N ALA A 98 -24.03 2.36 -75.19
CA ALA A 98 -24.97 1.36 -75.71
C ALA A 98 -26.18 1.99 -76.43
N HIS A 99 -26.66 3.15 -75.95
CA HIS A 99 -27.71 3.91 -76.65
C HIS A 99 -27.23 4.55 -77.96
N LYS A 100 -25.99 5.08 -78.01
CA LYS A 100 -25.39 5.61 -79.24
C LYS A 100 -25.19 4.50 -80.26
N ASP A 101 -24.76 3.33 -79.82
CA ASP A 101 -24.59 2.15 -80.67
C ASP A 101 -25.94 1.64 -81.18
N ALA A 102 -26.97 1.57 -80.34
CA ALA A 102 -28.33 1.22 -80.78
C ALA A 102 -28.90 2.21 -81.81
N ILE A 103 -28.69 3.52 -81.62
CA ILE A 103 -29.12 4.56 -82.57
C ILE A 103 -28.31 4.48 -83.88
N ALA A 104 -27.01 4.19 -83.81
CA ALA A 104 -26.17 3.99 -84.99
C ALA A 104 -26.62 2.76 -85.79
N MET A 105 -27.06 1.69 -85.11
CA MET A 105 -27.62 0.49 -85.75
C MET A 105 -29.01 0.75 -86.35
N ASP A 106 -29.90 1.49 -85.67
CA ASP A 106 -31.21 1.89 -86.22
C ASP A 106 -31.07 2.80 -87.46
N LEU A 107 -30.00 3.61 -87.55
CA LEU A 107 -29.71 4.46 -88.71
C LEU A 107 -29.08 3.69 -89.88
N LEU A 108 -28.56 2.48 -89.65
CA LEU A 108 -28.03 1.59 -90.68
C LEU A 108 -29.09 0.61 -91.21
N ASP A 109 -30.18 0.41 -90.46
CA ASP A 109 -31.28 -0.50 -90.82
C ASP A 109 -32.38 0.18 -91.66
N ASP A 110 -32.39 1.52 -91.74
CA ASP A 110 -33.33 2.27 -92.59
C ASP A 110 -32.67 2.66 -93.93
N GLY A 111 -32.59 1.68 -94.84
CA GLY A 111 -32.50 1.96 -96.28
C GLY A 111 -31.17 1.64 -96.96
N THR A 112 -30.92 0.36 -97.22
CA THR A 112 -30.23 -0.01 -98.47
C THR A 112 -31.20 0.22 -99.64
N PRO A 113 -30.83 1.03 -100.64
CA PRO A 113 -30.79 0.44 -101.97
C PRO A 113 -29.44 0.67 -102.63
N CYS A 114 -28.87 -0.42 -103.13
CA CYS A 114 -27.79 -0.40 -104.09
C CYS A 114 -28.12 0.55 -105.26
N SER A 115 -27.32 1.61 -105.47
CA SER A 115 -26.61 1.85 -106.75
C SER A 115 -25.98 3.25 -106.82
N ARG A 116 -24.70 3.22 -107.19
CA ARG A 116 -23.88 4.23 -107.92
C ARG A 116 -24.59 5.52 -108.37
N THR A 117 -24.05 6.69 -108.00
CA THR A 117 -23.22 7.58 -108.87
C THR A 117 -23.05 8.98 -108.25
N SER A 118 -21.89 9.58 -108.53
CA SER A 118 -21.43 10.97 -108.40
C SER A 118 -22.40 12.09 -107.98
N GLY A 119 -21.93 12.88 -107.01
CA GLY A 119 -21.82 14.34 -107.19
C GLY A 119 -22.67 15.25 -106.28
N SER A 120 -22.00 16.29 -105.79
CA SER A 120 -22.55 17.61 -105.42
C SER A 120 -22.96 17.89 -103.96
N ARG A 121 -22.03 18.56 -103.28
CA ARG A 121 -22.15 19.81 -102.48
C ARG A 121 -23.46 20.13 -101.73
N THR A 122 -23.28 20.22 -100.41
CA THR A 122 -23.83 21.23 -99.46
C THR A 122 -25.32 21.52 -99.48
N SER A 123 -26.01 21.14 -98.41
CA SER A 123 -27.15 21.88 -97.85
C SER A 123 -27.30 21.55 -96.37
N ARG A 124 -27.07 22.55 -95.51
CA ARG A 124 -27.50 22.56 -94.11
C ARG A 124 -29.02 22.43 -94.07
N SER A 125 -29.55 21.39 -93.44
CA SER A 125 -30.91 21.40 -92.89
C SER A 125 -30.82 21.41 -91.37
N LEU A 126 -31.22 22.53 -90.78
CA LEU A 126 -31.56 22.63 -89.36
C LEU A 126 -32.85 21.83 -89.14
N GLY A 127 -32.72 20.52 -89.05
CA GLY A 127 -33.78 19.64 -88.58
C GLY A 127 -33.98 19.85 -87.09
N ARG A 128 -34.98 20.64 -86.73
CA ARG A 128 -35.54 20.69 -85.37
C ARG A 128 -36.11 19.30 -85.07
N VAL A 129 -35.27 18.41 -84.53
CA VAL A 129 -35.68 17.08 -84.07
C VAL A 129 -36.60 17.28 -82.87
N GLY A 130 -37.90 17.36 -83.14
CA GLY A 130 -38.92 17.19 -82.12
C GLY A 130 -38.65 15.85 -81.45
N ALA A 131 -38.37 15.87 -80.14
CA ALA A 131 -38.13 14.66 -79.38
C ALA A 131 -39.34 13.73 -79.55
N SER A 132 -39.17 12.62 -80.26
CA SER A 132 -40.19 11.58 -80.39
C SER A 132 -40.73 11.21 -79.00
N PRO A 133 -42.05 11.04 -78.80
CA PRO A 133 -42.65 10.69 -77.51
C PRO A 133 -41.98 9.48 -76.82
N SER A 134 -41.40 8.57 -77.61
CA SER A 134 -40.56 7.46 -77.15
C SER A 134 -39.31 7.91 -76.37
N ARG A 135 -38.60 8.95 -76.85
CA ARG A 135 -37.41 9.51 -76.17
C ARG A 135 -37.74 10.16 -74.83
N VAL A 136 -38.93 10.77 -74.71
CA VAL A 136 -39.40 11.37 -73.45
C VAL A 136 -39.76 10.29 -72.43
N ALA A 137 -40.42 9.22 -72.86
CA ALA A 137 -40.74 8.08 -71.99
C ALA A 137 -39.48 7.38 -71.48
N ILE A 138 -38.50 7.13 -72.35
CA ILE A 138 -37.20 6.52 -71.98
C ILE A 138 -36.42 7.40 -71.00
N ARG A 139 -36.39 8.73 -71.20
CA ARG A 139 -35.75 9.65 -70.25
C ARG A 139 -36.45 9.64 -68.89
N ARG A 140 -37.78 9.53 -68.86
CA ARG A 140 -38.54 9.45 -67.60
C ARG A 140 -38.24 8.16 -66.85
N THR A 141 -38.23 7.00 -67.53
CA THR A 141 -37.90 5.72 -66.88
C THR A 141 -36.45 5.69 -66.40
N HIS A 142 -35.51 6.24 -67.17
CA HIS A 142 -34.12 6.40 -66.75
C HIS A 142 -34.00 7.29 -65.50
N ASN A 143 -34.68 8.43 -65.46
CA ASN A 143 -34.65 9.33 -64.30
C ASN A 143 -35.27 8.67 -63.06
N GLN A 144 -36.38 7.96 -63.21
CA GLN A 144 -36.99 7.19 -62.11
C GLN A 144 -36.06 6.06 -61.60
N ALA A 145 -35.38 5.35 -62.50
CA ALA A 145 -34.40 4.35 -62.12
C ALA A 145 -33.19 4.97 -61.39
N LYS A 146 -32.73 6.15 -61.84
CA LYS A 146 -31.66 6.91 -61.18
C LYS A 146 -32.05 7.35 -59.77
N GLU A 147 -33.25 7.91 -59.61
CA GLU A 147 -33.79 8.31 -58.31
C GLU A 147 -33.93 7.10 -57.36
N ARG A 148 -34.45 5.98 -57.86
CA ARG A 148 -34.58 4.75 -57.07
C ARG A 148 -33.22 4.24 -56.58
N ARG A 149 -32.20 4.20 -57.44
CA ARG A 149 -30.84 3.81 -57.06
C ARG A 149 -30.24 4.76 -56.02
N GLN A 150 -30.45 6.07 -56.14
CA GLN A 150 -30.00 7.05 -55.15
C GLN A 150 -30.66 6.83 -53.79
N CYS A 151 -31.97 6.56 -53.76
CA CYS A 151 -32.69 6.24 -52.54
C CYS A 151 -32.19 4.93 -51.91
N GLU A 152 -31.97 3.89 -52.72
CA GLU A 152 -31.41 2.61 -52.26
C GLU A 152 -30.00 2.78 -51.68
N ALA A 153 -29.13 3.56 -52.33
CA ALA A 153 -27.79 3.87 -51.83
C ALA A 153 -27.82 4.59 -50.47
N LYS A 154 -28.66 5.62 -50.34
CA LYS A 154 -28.84 6.36 -49.07
C LYS A 154 -29.34 5.44 -47.95
N LEU A 155 -30.30 4.56 -48.23
CA LEU A 155 -30.80 3.60 -47.25
C LEU A 155 -29.70 2.61 -46.83
N MET A 156 -28.88 2.14 -47.77
CA MET A 156 -27.76 1.25 -47.46
C MET A 156 -26.68 1.95 -46.63
N ALA A 157 -26.38 3.22 -46.91
CA ALA A 157 -25.48 4.03 -46.07
C ALA A 157 -26.01 4.16 -44.63
N LEU A 158 -27.28 4.52 -44.47
CA LEU A 158 -27.91 4.63 -43.13
C LEU A 158 -27.91 3.30 -42.36
N ARG A 159 -28.17 2.18 -43.06
CA ARG A 159 -28.12 0.83 -42.46
C ARG A 159 -26.72 0.49 -41.95
N ARG A 160 -25.69 0.75 -42.76
CA ARG A 160 -24.29 0.52 -42.36
C ARG A 160 -23.92 1.35 -41.14
N ARG A 161 -24.23 2.64 -41.15
CA ARG A 161 -23.99 3.54 -40.01
C ARG A 161 -24.68 3.06 -38.74
N THR A 162 -25.92 2.58 -38.86
CA THR A 162 -26.69 2.06 -37.72
C THR A 162 -26.04 0.79 -37.16
N GLN A 163 -25.58 -0.13 -38.01
CA GLN A 163 -24.86 -1.33 -37.60
C GLN A 163 -23.56 -1.00 -36.86
N VAL A 164 -22.79 -0.01 -37.33
CA VAL A 164 -21.58 0.47 -36.64
C VAL A 164 -21.92 1.02 -35.25
N ASN A 165 -22.97 1.84 -35.16
CA ASN A 165 -23.43 2.40 -33.88
C ASN A 165 -23.91 1.30 -32.92
N GLU A 166 -24.66 0.30 -33.41
CA GLU A 166 -25.13 -0.83 -32.61
C GLU A 166 -23.96 -1.68 -32.10
N TRP A 167 -22.95 -1.92 -32.93
CA TRP A 167 -21.73 -2.61 -32.54
C TRP A 167 -20.97 -1.82 -31.45
N TYR A 168 -20.80 -0.51 -31.64
CA TYR A 168 -20.13 0.34 -30.67
C TYR A 168 -20.87 0.40 -29.33
N LEU A 169 -22.19 0.55 -29.36
CA LEU A 169 -23.03 0.50 -28.16
C LEU A 169 -22.93 -0.86 -27.44
N SER A 170 -22.89 -1.95 -28.20
CA SER A 170 -22.73 -3.29 -27.63
C SER A 170 -21.38 -3.46 -26.94
N ARG A 171 -20.31 -2.93 -27.54
CA ARG A 171 -18.98 -2.89 -26.93
C ARG A 171 -18.98 -2.06 -25.63
N LEU A 172 -19.53 -0.85 -25.65
CA LEU A 172 -19.63 0.00 -24.46
C LEU A 172 -20.42 -0.67 -23.32
N LYS A 173 -21.47 -1.43 -23.65
CA LYS A 173 -22.23 -2.22 -22.64
C LYS A 173 -21.37 -3.29 -21.98
N VAL A 174 -20.49 -3.95 -22.73
CA VAL A 174 -19.54 -4.94 -22.16
C VAL A 174 -18.53 -4.24 -21.27
N GLU A 175 -17.91 -3.16 -21.74
CA GLU A 175 -16.95 -2.37 -20.95
C GLU A 175 -17.58 -1.86 -19.64
N LEU A 176 -18.82 -1.36 -19.69
CA LEU A 176 -19.55 -0.93 -18.49
C LEU A 176 -19.80 -2.07 -17.51
N ARG A 177 -20.15 -3.27 -17.99
CA ARG A 177 -20.32 -4.46 -17.14
C ARG A 177 -19.00 -4.88 -16.49
N ASP A 178 -17.89 -4.77 -17.20
CA ASP A 178 -16.55 -5.10 -16.69
C ASP A 178 -16.14 -4.11 -15.59
N VAL A 179 -16.35 -2.82 -15.83
CA VAL A 179 -16.11 -1.77 -14.83
C VAL A 179 -17.00 -1.97 -13.62
N SER A 180 -18.29 -2.28 -13.81
CA SER A 180 -19.23 -2.54 -12.71
C SER A 180 -18.78 -3.72 -11.85
N ARG A 181 -18.38 -4.84 -12.46
CA ARG A 181 -17.83 -6.01 -11.75
C ARG A 181 -16.55 -5.67 -10.99
N SER A 182 -15.65 -4.89 -11.60
CA SER A 182 -14.42 -4.43 -10.94
C SER A 182 -14.72 -3.56 -9.71
N LEU A 183 -15.65 -2.61 -9.84
CA LEU A 183 -16.07 -1.75 -8.73
C LEU A 183 -16.72 -2.54 -7.60
N GLN A 184 -17.60 -3.49 -7.92
CA GLN A 184 -18.20 -4.39 -6.93
C GLN A 184 -17.14 -5.21 -6.19
N GLY A 185 -16.14 -5.73 -6.90
CA GLY A 185 -15.01 -6.43 -6.29
C GLY A 185 -14.23 -5.54 -5.32
N ARG A 186 -13.95 -4.29 -5.71
CA ARG A 186 -13.28 -3.30 -4.84
C ARG A 186 -14.11 -2.93 -3.63
N GLU A 187 -15.42 -2.76 -3.80
CA GLU A 187 -16.33 -2.45 -2.68
C GLU A 187 -16.39 -3.59 -1.66
N ASN A 188 -16.50 -4.84 -2.13
CA ASN A 188 -16.46 -6.01 -1.27
C ASN A 188 -15.13 -6.09 -0.51
N HIS A 189 -14.01 -5.87 -1.19
CA HIS A 189 -12.71 -5.84 -0.54
C HIS A 189 -12.60 -4.74 0.54
N LEU A 190 -13.12 -3.54 0.27
CA LEU A 190 -13.16 -2.46 1.27
C LEU A 190 -14.04 -2.84 2.46
N ARG A 191 -15.15 -3.54 2.24
CA ARG A 191 -16.03 -4.03 3.30
C ARG A 191 -15.30 -5.04 4.20
N GLU A 192 -14.63 -6.03 3.62
CA GLU A 192 -13.81 -7.00 4.36
C GLU A 192 -12.70 -6.32 5.19
N MET A 193 -12.05 -5.30 4.63
CA MET A 193 -11.00 -4.56 5.34
C MET A 193 -11.56 -3.76 6.52
N ARG A 194 -12.77 -3.19 6.40
CA ARG A 194 -13.47 -2.54 7.51
C ARG A 194 -13.83 -3.53 8.60
N GLU A 195 -14.41 -4.68 8.25
CA GLU A 195 -14.74 -5.74 9.22
C GLU A 195 -13.50 -6.23 9.99
N ARG A 196 -12.37 -6.40 9.30
CA ARG A 196 -11.08 -6.75 9.95
C ARG A 196 -10.57 -5.65 10.87
N PHE A 197 -10.74 -4.39 10.47
CA PHE A 197 -10.36 -3.24 11.29
C PHE A 197 -11.21 -3.18 12.57
N ASP A 198 -12.53 -3.31 12.45
CA ASP A 198 -13.46 -3.32 13.58
C ASP A 198 -13.12 -4.47 14.55
N ALA A 199 -12.85 -5.68 14.02
CA ALA A 199 -12.42 -6.81 14.84
C ALA A 199 -11.08 -6.57 15.56
N ALA A 200 -10.12 -5.90 14.90
CA ALA A 200 -8.84 -5.55 15.50
C ALA A 200 -9.01 -4.46 16.58
N GLU A 201 -9.90 -3.48 16.38
CA GLU A 201 -10.23 -2.49 17.40
C GLU A 201 -10.88 -3.14 18.63
N GLU A 202 -11.83 -4.06 18.44
CA GLU A 202 -12.41 -4.82 19.54
C GLU A 202 -11.35 -5.59 20.33
N GLN A 203 -10.42 -6.27 19.65
CA GLN A 203 -9.31 -6.97 20.30
C GLN A 203 -8.42 -6.00 21.09
N ARG A 204 -8.10 -4.84 20.52
CA ARG A 204 -7.33 -3.79 21.20
C ARG A 204 -8.05 -3.31 22.46
N HIS A 205 -9.36 -3.11 22.40
CA HIS A 205 -10.17 -2.73 23.56
C HIS A 205 -10.16 -3.81 24.65
N ARG A 206 -10.33 -5.09 24.29
CA ARG A 206 -10.25 -6.21 25.22
C ARG A 206 -8.88 -6.29 25.91
N LEU A 207 -7.79 -6.18 25.15
CA LEU A 207 -6.43 -6.19 25.69
C LEU A 207 -6.17 -4.98 26.61
N ALA A 208 -6.73 -3.81 26.29
CA ALA A 208 -6.62 -2.63 27.15
C ALA A 208 -7.38 -2.83 28.47
N GLU A 209 -8.55 -3.46 28.45
CA GLU A 209 -9.29 -3.81 29.66
C GLU A 209 -8.53 -4.83 30.52
N GLU A 210 -7.96 -5.87 29.90
CA GLU A 210 -7.13 -6.86 30.59
C GLU A 210 -5.89 -6.23 31.23
N ARG A 211 -5.19 -5.36 30.49
CA ARG A 211 -4.09 -4.57 31.04
C ARG A 211 -4.53 -3.74 32.26
N ASN A 212 -5.66 -3.05 32.17
CA ASN A 212 -6.15 -2.27 33.30
C ASN A 212 -6.53 -3.16 34.50
N ARG A 213 -7.04 -4.37 34.27
CA ARG A 213 -7.32 -5.34 35.34
C ARG A 213 -6.03 -5.81 36.01
N THR A 214 -5.01 -6.18 35.23
CA THR A 214 -3.72 -6.64 35.78
C THR A 214 -2.97 -5.51 36.49
N GLU A 215 -3.02 -4.28 35.99
CA GLU A 215 -2.45 -3.12 36.68
C GLU A 215 -3.10 -2.88 38.05
N ARG A 216 -4.43 -3.05 38.17
CA ARG A 216 -5.12 -2.96 39.46
C ARG A 216 -4.73 -4.08 40.41
N GLN A 217 -4.61 -5.32 39.91
CA GLN A 217 -4.15 -6.46 40.71
C GLN A 217 -2.70 -6.26 41.22
N LEU A 218 -1.81 -5.77 40.35
CA LEU A 218 -0.43 -5.44 40.74
C LEU A 218 -0.39 -4.31 41.78
N ALA A 219 -1.28 -3.32 41.67
CA ALA A 219 -1.38 -2.26 42.67
C ALA A 219 -1.83 -2.81 44.03
N SER A 220 -2.86 -3.67 44.08
CA SER A 220 -3.31 -4.29 45.33
C SER A 220 -2.24 -5.20 45.94
N GLU A 221 -1.56 -6.03 45.14
CA GLU A 221 -0.46 -6.89 45.62
C GLU A 221 0.69 -6.06 46.19
N ARG A 222 1.03 -4.91 45.57
CA ARG A 222 2.04 -3.99 46.10
C ARG A 222 1.61 -3.40 47.45
N GLU A 223 0.35 -3.03 47.60
CA GLU A 223 -0.18 -2.53 48.87
C GLU A 223 -0.14 -3.61 49.96
N GLU A 224 -0.53 -4.85 49.63
CA GLU A 224 -0.44 -6.01 50.53
C GLU A 224 1.01 -6.27 50.96
N LEU A 225 1.97 -6.25 50.02
CA LEU A 225 3.39 -6.40 50.35
C LEU A 225 3.91 -5.31 51.29
N VAL A 226 3.48 -4.06 51.10
CA VAL A 226 3.83 -2.95 52.00
C VAL A 226 3.23 -3.18 53.39
N GLN A 227 1.99 -3.69 53.49
CA GLN A 227 1.37 -4.03 54.77
C GLN A 227 2.12 -5.17 55.47
N LEU A 228 2.39 -6.27 54.78
CA LEU A 228 3.17 -7.40 55.30
C LEU A 228 4.57 -6.98 55.74
N HIS A 229 5.22 -6.06 55.02
CA HIS A 229 6.51 -5.52 55.41
C HIS A 229 6.43 -4.74 56.73
N LYS A 230 5.40 -3.91 56.90
CA LYS A 230 5.15 -3.19 58.17
C LYS A 230 4.92 -4.18 59.31
N GLU A 231 4.09 -5.20 59.10
CA GLU A 231 3.85 -6.26 60.09
C GLU A 231 5.15 -6.98 60.47
N ALA A 232 5.97 -7.37 59.50
CA ALA A 232 7.26 -8.00 59.74
C ALA A 232 8.21 -7.10 60.57
N LEU A 233 8.23 -5.79 60.32
CA LEU A 233 8.99 -4.83 61.13
C LEU A 233 8.45 -4.75 62.56
N THR A 234 7.13 -4.67 62.75
CA THR A 234 6.53 -4.64 64.10
C THR A 234 6.82 -5.92 64.88
N LEU A 235 6.77 -7.09 64.23
CA LEU A 235 7.14 -8.37 64.84
C LEU A 235 8.62 -8.41 65.22
N ARG A 236 9.50 -7.89 64.36
CA ARG A 236 10.94 -7.77 64.66
C ARG A 236 11.19 -6.90 65.89
N GLU A 237 10.51 -5.76 66.00
CA GLU A 237 10.60 -4.87 67.17
C GLU A 237 10.06 -5.55 68.43
N ALA A 238 8.91 -6.23 68.34
CA ALA A 238 8.31 -6.99 69.42
C ALA A 238 9.23 -8.11 69.95
N CYS A 239 10.01 -8.75 69.07
CA CYS A 239 11.02 -9.74 69.46
C CYS A 239 12.31 -9.11 70.03
N TYR A 240 12.70 -7.93 69.54
CA TYR A 240 13.94 -7.27 69.94
C TYR A 240 13.87 -6.64 71.34
N LEU A 241 12.74 -6.00 71.68
CA LEU A 241 12.58 -5.26 72.95
C LEU A 241 12.72 -6.17 74.20
N PRO A 242 12.09 -7.35 74.28
CA PRO A 242 12.27 -8.27 75.41
C PRO A 242 13.72 -8.76 75.53
N ALA A 243 14.38 -9.04 74.39
CA ALA A 243 15.78 -9.47 74.39
C ALA A 243 16.70 -8.36 74.91
N GLN A 244 16.46 -7.10 74.53
CA GLN A 244 17.18 -5.95 75.10
C GLN A 244 16.90 -5.75 76.58
N LEU A 245 15.64 -5.80 77.00
CA LEU A 245 15.24 -5.65 78.40
C LEU A 245 15.91 -6.73 79.27
N LYS A 246 15.93 -7.98 78.82
CA LYS A 246 16.61 -9.09 79.51
C LYS A 246 18.11 -8.86 79.64
N LYS A 247 18.77 -8.34 78.61
CA LYS A 247 20.20 -7.98 78.68
C LYS A 247 20.44 -6.85 79.69
N LYS A 248 19.66 -5.76 79.62
CA LYS A 248 19.78 -4.60 80.52
C LYS A 248 19.48 -4.98 81.97
N SER A 249 18.44 -5.77 82.22
CA SER A 249 18.09 -6.24 83.57
C SER A 249 19.15 -7.20 84.14
N SER A 250 19.68 -8.12 83.33
CA SER A 250 20.81 -8.97 83.71
C SER A 250 22.04 -8.14 84.12
N THR A 251 22.38 -7.10 83.35
CA THR A 251 23.52 -6.23 83.67
C THR A 251 23.29 -5.46 84.98
N LEU A 252 22.08 -4.91 85.18
CA LEU A 252 21.72 -4.23 86.44
C LEU A 252 21.80 -5.18 87.65
N MET A 253 21.30 -6.41 87.52
CA MET A 253 21.38 -7.41 88.60
C MET A 253 22.84 -7.71 88.98
N LYS A 254 23.73 -7.88 88.01
CA LYS A 254 25.17 -8.08 88.28
C LYS A 254 25.79 -6.90 89.04
N PHE A 255 25.50 -5.67 88.64
CA PHE A 255 25.99 -4.48 89.35
C PHE A 255 25.46 -4.38 90.79
N LEU A 256 24.20 -4.75 91.02
CA LEU A 256 23.61 -4.78 92.36
C LEU A 256 24.23 -5.89 93.24
N GLU A 257 24.53 -7.05 92.65
CA GLU A 257 25.17 -8.16 93.36
C GLU A 257 26.63 -7.88 93.72
N GLU A 258 27.40 -7.24 92.84
CA GLU A 258 28.82 -6.94 93.05
C GLU A 258 29.05 -5.68 93.93
N GLY A 259 28.16 -4.69 93.89
CA GLY A 259 28.26 -3.44 94.66
C GLY A 259 27.45 -3.37 95.97
N GLY A 260 26.47 -4.26 96.17
CA GLY A 260 25.44 -4.11 97.20
C GLY A 260 25.52 -5.06 98.41
N ARG A 261 26.34 -6.13 98.39
CA ARG A 261 26.61 -6.91 99.60
C ARG A 261 27.57 -6.15 100.53
N LEU A 262 27.00 -5.20 101.26
CA LEU A 262 27.56 -4.66 102.49
C LEU A 262 28.09 -5.85 103.32
N LYS A 263 29.41 -5.89 103.54
CA LYS A 263 30.13 -7.03 104.16
C LYS A 263 29.83 -7.12 105.66
N THR A 264 28.57 -7.29 106.01
CA THR A 264 28.06 -7.44 107.38
C THR A 264 28.81 -8.52 108.14
N GLU A 265 29.17 -9.61 107.48
CA GLU A 265 29.97 -10.69 108.06
C GLU A 265 31.36 -10.22 108.52
N LYS A 266 32.02 -9.30 107.80
CA LYS A 266 33.32 -8.76 108.23
C LYS A 266 33.16 -7.84 109.44
N HIS A 267 32.13 -7.01 109.45
CA HIS A 267 31.87 -6.10 110.58
C HIS A 267 31.38 -6.86 111.83
N LEU A 268 30.64 -7.95 111.67
CA LEU A 268 30.28 -8.89 112.74
C LEU A 268 31.53 -9.51 113.40
N ARG A 269 32.44 -10.05 112.59
CA ARG A 269 33.71 -10.62 113.10
C ARG A 269 34.56 -9.58 113.82
N GLY A 270 34.61 -8.35 113.31
CA GLY A 270 35.31 -7.23 113.98
C GLY A 270 34.69 -6.89 115.33
N ARG A 271 33.36 -6.85 115.42
CA ARG A 271 32.63 -6.64 116.68
C ARG A 271 32.90 -7.75 117.70
N GLU A 272 32.87 -9.01 117.26
CA GLU A 272 33.19 -10.16 118.12
C GLU A 272 34.63 -10.11 118.65
N ALA A 273 35.58 -9.68 117.83
CA ALA A 273 36.98 -9.48 118.25
C ALA A 273 37.09 -8.37 119.31
N VAL A 274 36.40 -7.24 119.14
CA VAL A 274 36.37 -6.15 120.14
C VAL A 274 35.68 -6.60 121.44
N ALA A 275 34.64 -7.42 121.34
CA ALA A 275 33.99 -7.99 122.52
C ALA A 275 34.91 -8.93 123.32
N LYS A 276 35.70 -9.77 122.62
CA LYS A 276 36.73 -10.63 123.25
C LYS A 276 37.88 -9.83 123.86
N LEU A 277 38.31 -8.75 123.19
CA LEU A 277 39.31 -7.82 123.70
C LEU A 277 38.83 -7.13 124.97
N TYR A 278 37.58 -6.66 125.01
CA TYR A 278 36.98 -6.07 126.22
C TYR A 278 36.98 -7.06 127.40
N GLN A 279 36.58 -8.31 127.17
CA GLN A 279 36.61 -9.36 128.20
C GLN A 279 38.04 -9.65 128.69
N SER A 280 39.01 -9.66 127.78
CA SER A 280 40.43 -9.89 128.11
C SER A 280 41.03 -8.74 128.92
N VAL A 281 40.70 -7.49 128.58
CA VAL A 281 41.13 -6.29 129.33
C VAL A 281 40.52 -6.28 130.72
N ALA A 282 39.24 -6.62 130.87
CA ALA A 282 38.59 -6.72 132.17
C ALA A 282 39.26 -7.74 133.12
N GLN A 283 39.85 -8.82 132.58
CA GLN A 283 40.56 -9.83 133.36
C GLN A 283 42.00 -9.47 133.70
N LYS A 284 42.73 -8.85 132.76
CA LYS A 284 44.20 -8.66 132.87
C LYS A 284 44.64 -7.24 133.23
N ALA A 285 43.81 -6.24 132.98
CA ALA A 285 44.15 -4.83 133.17
C ALA A 285 42.88 -4.01 133.50
N PRO A 286 42.32 -4.14 134.71
CA PRO A 286 41.03 -3.53 135.08
C PRO A 286 41.05 -2.00 135.02
N GLU A 287 42.21 -1.38 135.21
CA GLU A 287 42.41 0.07 135.10
C GLU A 287 42.07 0.64 133.72
N LEU A 288 42.16 -0.18 132.66
CA LEU A 288 41.85 0.19 131.26
C LEU A 288 40.45 -0.25 130.82
N GLN A 289 39.64 -0.82 131.71
CA GLN A 289 38.33 -1.36 131.34
C GLN A 289 37.34 -0.27 130.90
N ALA A 290 37.44 0.93 131.47
CA ALA A 290 36.57 2.06 131.11
C ALA A 290 36.84 2.59 129.69
N SER A 291 38.09 2.56 129.21
CA SER A 291 38.42 2.96 127.84
C SER A 291 38.04 1.84 126.85
N ALA A 292 38.30 0.57 127.19
CA ALA A 292 37.87 -0.57 126.38
C ALA A 292 36.33 -0.64 126.24
N GLY A 293 35.59 -0.28 127.31
CA GLY A 293 34.12 -0.21 127.30
C GLY A 293 33.58 0.84 126.33
N ARG A 294 34.22 2.01 126.25
CA ARG A 294 33.89 3.07 125.27
C ARG A 294 34.13 2.62 123.84
N VAL A 295 35.26 1.97 123.56
CA VAL A 295 35.56 1.44 122.22
C VAL A 295 34.54 0.37 121.81
N LYS A 296 34.14 -0.52 122.74
CA LYS A 296 33.11 -1.52 122.48
C LYS A 296 31.74 -0.89 122.20
N SER A 297 31.31 0.10 122.99
CA SER A 297 30.01 0.74 122.79
C SER A 297 29.96 1.54 121.49
N GLU A 298 31.04 2.24 121.11
CA GLU A 298 31.16 2.94 119.83
C GLU A 298 31.14 1.97 118.65
N MET A 299 31.83 0.83 118.74
CA MET A 299 31.81 -0.20 117.70
C MET A 299 30.42 -0.83 117.55
N ASP A 300 29.73 -1.10 118.66
CA ASP A 300 28.36 -1.61 118.66
C ASP A 300 27.37 -0.60 118.05
N LEU A 301 27.54 0.69 118.32
CA LEU A 301 26.72 1.76 117.78
C LEU A 301 26.96 1.98 116.28
N ALA A 302 28.23 1.96 115.86
CA ALA A 302 28.60 2.00 114.44
C ALA A 302 28.02 0.80 113.67
N PHE A 303 28.07 -0.39 114.27
CA PHE A 303 27.49 -1.60 113.68
C PHE A 303 25.96 -1.53 113.56
N LYS A 304 25.26 -0.99 114.57
CA LYS A 304 23.81 -0.73 114.49
C LYS A 304 23.45 0.23 113.36
N ARG A 305 24.16 1.35 113.23
CA ARG A 305 23.98 2.30 112.11
C ARG A 305 24.19 1.63 110.76
N TYR A 306 25.16 0.73 110.67
CA TYR A 306 25.42 -0.04 109.45
C TYR A 306 24.27 -1.00 109.11
N GLN A 307 23.68 -1.67 110.10
CA GLN A 307 22.51 -2.53 109.92
C GLN A 307 21.27 -1.73 109.49
N GLU A 308 21.05 -0.55 110.08
CA GLU A 308 19.96 0.34 109.71
C GLU A 308 20.09 0.82 108.26
N LEU A 309 21.29 1.23 107.85
CA LEU A 309 21.59 1.59 106.46
C LEU A 309 21.34 0.42 105.50
N GLN A 310 21.71 -0.81 105.88
CA GLN A 310 21.44 -1.99 105.07
C GLN A 310 19.95 -2.26 104.93
N GLN A 311 19.17 -2.13 106.01
CA GLN A 311 17.71 -2.31 105.98
C GLN A 311 17.01 -1.22 105.17
N GLN A 312 17.49 0.03 105.24
CA GLN A 312 16.97 1.12 104.41
C GLN A 312 17.29 0.86 102.93
N HIS A 313 18.52 0.43 102.62
CA HIS A 313 18.91 0.10 101.26
C HIS A 313 18.07 -1.06 100.68
N SER A 314 17.83 -2.11 101.46
CA SER A 314 17.00 -3.25 100.99
C SER A 314 15.54 -2.85 100.74
N ARG A 315 14.96 -1.99 101.60
CA ARG A 315 13.61 -1.43 101.38
C ARG A 315 13.55 -0.56 100.13
N SER A 316 14.54 0.31 99.91
CA SER A 316 14.62 1.14 98.70
C SER A 316 14.74 0.31 97.43
N LEU A 317 15.51 -0.78 97.45
CA LEU A 317 15.60 -1.73 96.33
C LEU A 317 14.26 -2.42 96.06
N GLN A 318 13.56 -2.89 97.09
CA GLN A 318 12.23 -3.50 96.94
C GLN A 318 11.22 -2.53 96.32
N LEU A 319 11.20 -1.27 96.78
CA LEU A 319 10.35 -0.22 96.21
C LEU A 319 10.70 0.08 94.75
N PHE A 320 11.99 0.11 94.42
CA PHE A 320 12.45 0.28 93.04
C PHE A 320 11.99 -0.88 92.15
N HIS A 321 12.13 -2.13 92.58
CA HIS A 321 11.65 -3.29 91.83
C HIS A 321 10.13 -3.28 91.63
N LEU A 322 9.35 -2.91 92.66
CA LEU A 322 7.90 -2.78 92.54
C LEU A 322 7.50 -1.65 91.56
N THR A 323 8.23 -0.55 91.55
CA THR A 323 7.99 0.58 90.64
C THR A 323 8.32 0.20 89.20
N LEU A 324 9.43 -0.50 88.97
CA LEU A 324 9.77 -1.03 87.65
C LEU A 324 8.76 -2.07 87.16
N ALA A 325 8.30 -2.98 88.01
CA ALA A 325 7.28 -3.97 87.66
C ALA A 325 5.95 -3.30 87.29
N ARG A 326 5.52 -2.28 88.05
CA ARG A 326 4.33 -1.49 87.73
C ARG A 326 4.50 -0.70 86.43
N GLY A 327 5.68 -0.09 86.20
CA GLY A 327 5.97 0.63 84.97
C GLY A 327 5.98 -0.28 83.73
N ALA A 328 6.50 -1.50 83.85
CA ALA A 328 6.47 -2.50 82.78
C ALA A 328 5.04 -2.98 82.46
N LEU A 329 4.17 -3.09 83.46
CA LEU A 329 2.76 -3.47 83.29
C LEU A 329 1.86 -2.29 82.85
N SER A 330 2.28 -1.05 83.09
CA SER A 330 1.53 0.17 82.73
C SER A 330 1.97 0.78 81.40
N SER A 331 2.86 0.12 80.65
CA SER A 331 3.25 0.57 79.31
C SER A 331 2.00 0.58 78.38
N PRO A 332 1.65 1.73 77.77
CA PRO A 332 0.37 1.97 77.08
C PRO A 332 0.27 1.30 75.70
N GLY A 333 0.92 0.15 75.49
CA GLY A 333 0.82 -0.64 74.27
C GLY A 333 -0.34 -1.64 74.23
N ALA A 334 -1.04 -1.87 75.35
CA ALA A 334 -2.11 -2.87 75.45
C ALA A 334 -3.54 -2.31 75.26
N GLN A 335 -3.71 -1.03 74.91
CA GLN A 335 -5.02 -0.43 74.63
C GLN A 335 -5.07 0.20 73.22
N LYS A 336 -4.84 -0.62 72.19
CA LYS A 336 -5.38 -0.40 70.83
C LYS A 336 -5.65 -1.76 70.18
N SER A 337 -6.68 -2.44 70.67
CA SER A 337 -7.40 -3.47 69.91
C SER A 337 -8.72 -3.80 70.62
N VAL A 338 -9.64 -2.84 70.63
CA VAL A 338 -11.05 -3.04 70.28
C VAL A 338 -11.51 -1.79 69.56
#